data_AF-A0A954VVY6-F1
#
_entry.id   AF-A0A954VVY6-F1
#
_cell.length_a   1.000
_cell.length_b   1.000
_cell.length_c   1.000
_cell.angle_alpha   90.00
_cell.angle_beta   90.00
_cell.angle_gamma   90.00
#
_symmetry.space_group_name_H-M   'P 1'
#
loop_
_entity.id
_entity.type
_entity.pdbx_description
1 polymer ?
#
loop_
_entity_poly.entity_id
_entity_poly.type
_entity_poly.pdbx_seq_one_letter_code
_entity_poly.pdbx_strand_id
1 'polypeptide(L)' 'TRSGLSIASNIAEGCERDSKKEFSRFLSIAKGSCGELITQIYIGIEAEYIEKTKGLTWIEEAKEIAAMIGALKKRNSS' A
#
# COMPACT_ATOMS: atom_id res chain seq x y z
N THR A 1 -3.73 6.90 11.03
CA THR A 1 -4.21 6.52 9.68
C THR A 1 -4.40 5.01 9.62
N ARG A 2 -5.52 4.52 9.06
CA ARG A 2 -5.84 3.08 8.96
C ARG A 2 -5.21 2.42 7.73
N SER A 3 -5.01 3.18 6.66
CA SER A 3 -4.47 2.74 5.37
C SER A 3 -3.06 2.14 5.49
N GLY A 4 -2.15 2.80 6.22
CA GLY A 4 -0.80 2.29 6.46
C GLY A 4 -0.77 0.90 7.13
N LEU A 5 -1.56 0.72 8.19
CA LEU A 5 -1.71 -0.58 8.85
C LEU A 5 -2.35 -1.63 7.93
N SER A 6 -3.36 -1.23 7.15
CA SER A 6 -4.05 -2.08 6.18
C SER A 6 -3.11 -2.67 5.13
N ILE A 7 -2.09 -1.92 4.68
CA ILE A 7 -1.10 -2.43 3.71
C ILE A 7 -0.39 -3.66 4.27
N ALA A 8 0.22 -3.53 5.46
CA ALA A 8 0.96 -4.63 6.08
C ALA A 8 0.04 -5.80 6.45
N SER A 9 -1.14 -5.52 7.03
CA SER A 9 -2.11 -6.55 7.42
C SER A 9 -2.60 -7.37 6.22
N ASN A 10 -2.92 -6.73 5.09
CA ASN A 10 -3.37 -7.47 3.91
C ASN A 10 -2.24 -8.29 3.27
N ILE A 11 -0.99 -7.79 3.28
CA ILE A 11 0.14 -8.59 2.79
C ILE A 11 0.30 -9.85 3.67
N ALA A 12 0.35 -9.68 5.00
CA ALA A 12 0.48 -10.79 5.93
C ALA A 12 -0.68 -11.79 5.82
N GLU A 13 -1.92 -11.31 5.81
CA GLU A 13 -3.10 -12.17 5.67
C GLU A 13 -3.11 -12.91 4.34
N GLY A 14 -2.64 -12.27 3.27
CA GLY A 14 -2.49 -12.90 1.97
C GLY A 14 -1.44 -14.02 1.95
N CYS A 15 -0.33 -13.85 2.67
CA CYS A 15 0.73 -14.86 2.78
C CYS A 15 0.25 -16.15 3.47
N GLU A 16 -0.71 -16.03 4.39
CA GLU A 16 -1.31 -17.18 5.10
C GLU A 16 -2.42 -17.89 4.28
N ARG A 17 -2.65 -17.50 3.02
CA ARG A 17 -3.66 -18.16 2.16
C ARG A 17 -3.07 -19.29 1.34
N ASP A 18 -3.84 -20.37 1.22
CA ASP A 18 -3.42 -21.60 0.54
C ASP A 18 -3.34 -21.44 -1.00
N SER A 19 -4.08 -20.48 -1.57
CA SER A 19 -4.15 -20.30 -3.02
C SER A 19 -3.50 -19.01 -3.49
N LYS A 20 -2.73 -19.12 -4.60
CA LYS A 20 -2.16 -17.99 -5.34
C LYS A 20 -3.20 -16.93 -5.73
N LYS A 21 -4.43 -17.36 -6.03
CA LYS A 21 -5.55 -16.50 -6.37
C LYS A 21 -5.97 -15.63 -5.18
N GLU A 22 -6.10 -16.23 -4.00
CA GLU A 22 -6.43 -15.49 -2.79
C GLU A 22 -5.30 -14.57 -2.35
N PHE A 23 -4.05 -15.04 -2.39
CA PHE A 23 -2.91 -14.18 -2.11
C PHE A 23 -2.90 -12.94 -3.03
N SER A 24 -3.11 -13.15 -4.33
CA SER A 24 -3.19 -12.06 -5.32
C SER A 24 -4.35 -11.08 -5.06
N ARG A 25 -5.46 -11.55 -4.49
CA ARG A 25 -6.58 -10.70 -4.05
C ARG A 25 -6.14 -9.79 -2.90
N PHE A 26 -5.51 -10.35 -1.87
CA PHE A 26 -5.01 -9.59 -0.74
C PHE A 26 -3.92 -8.57 -1.13
N LEU A 27 -3.00 -8.95 -2.02
CA LEU A 27 -2.03 -8.01 -2.59
C LEU A 27 -2.70 -6.87 -3.36
N SER A 28 -3.83 -7.13 -4.02
CA SER A 28 -4.59 -6.07 -4.71
C SER A 28 -5.20 -5.08 -3.71
N ILE A 29 -5.70 -5.58 -2.57
CA ILE A 29 -6.22 -4.74 -1.49
C ILE A 29 -5.09 -3.90 -0.88
N ALA A 30 -3.96 -4.51 -0.56
CA ALA A 30 -2.78 -3.81 -0.02
C ALA A 30 -2.30 -2.69 -0.97
N LYS A 31 -2.26 -2.95 -2.28
CA LYS A 31 -1.92 -1.93 -3.28
C LYS A 31 -2.95 -0.78 -3.31
N GLY A 32 -4.23 -1.09 -3.16
CA GLY A 32 -5.30 -0.08 -3.02
C GLY A 32 -5.09 0.80 -1.79
N SER A 33 -4.77 0.21 -0.64
CA SER A 33 -4.46 0.95 0.59
C SER A 33 -3.24 1.87 0.46
N CYS A 34 -2.26 1.55 -0.40
CA CYS A 34 -1.18 2.48 -0.73
C CYS A 34 -1.70 3.76 -1.41
N GLY A 35 -2.64 3.63 -2.36
CA GLY A 35 -3.25 4.78 -3.03
C GLY A 35 -4.06 5.66 -2.07
N GLU A 36 -4.80 5.04 -1.15
CA GLU A 36 -5.52 5.74 -0.09
C GLU A 36 -4.56 6.49 0.85
N LEU A 37 -3.45 5.85 1.26
CA LEU A 37 -2.44 6.48 2.10
C LEU A 37 -1.82 7.69 1.40
N ILE A 38 -1.44 7.57 0.13
CA ILE A 38 -0.90 8.68 -0.68
C ILE A 38 -1.89 9.84 -0.70
N THR A 39 -3.17 9.56 -0.94
CA THR A 39 -4.23 10.58 -0.96
C THR A 39 -4.36 11.28 0.40
N GLN A 40 -4.35 10.50 1.49
CA GLN A 40 -4.41 11.03 2.85
C GLN A 40 -3.18 11.87 3.21
N ILE A 41 -1.99 11.52 2.72
CA ILE A 41 -0.78 12.31 2.93
C ILE A 41 -0.89 13.64 2.18
N TYR A 42 -1.34 13.65 0.92
CA TYR A 42 -1.60 14.90 0.20
C TYR A 42 -2.60 15.80 0.93
N ILE A 43 -3.71 15.25 1.40
CA ILE A 43 -4.70 16.00 2.20
C ILE A 43 -4.07 16.55 3.49
N GLY A 44 -3.24 15.75 4.17
CA GLY A 44 -2.54 16.18 5.38
C GLY A 44 -1.51 17.28 5.13
N ILE A 45 -0.86 17.30 3.97
CA ILE A 45 0.03 18.40 3.55
C ILE A 45 -0.78 19.67 3.33
N GLU A 46 -1.87 19.61 2.56
CA GLU A 46 -2.72 20.77 2.25
C GLU A 46 -3.39 21.35 3.50
N ALA A 47 -3.72 20.50 4.47
CA ALA A 47 -4.26 20.90 5.76
C ALA A 47 -3.18 21.35 6.78
N GLU A 48 -1.91 21.43 6.35
CA GLU A 48 -0.75 21.79 7.19
C GLU A 48 -0.53 20.88 8.42
N TYR A 49 -1.16 19.70 8.45
CA TYR A 49 -0.94 18.68 9.47
C TYR A 49 0.35 17.87 9.23
N ILE A 50 0.84 17.87 7.99
CA ILE A 50 2.06 17.18 7.58
C ILE A 50 2.97 18.19 6.89
N GLU A 51 4.21 18.28 7.36
CA GLU A 51 5.22 19.09 6.70
C GLU A 51 5.48 18.57 5.27
N LYS A 52 5.50 19.47 4.29
CA LYS A 52 5.44 19.12 2.86
C LYS A 52 6.58 18.23 2.41
N THR A 53 7.82 18.50 2.80
CA THR A 53 8.98 17.70 2.37
C THR A 53 8.93 16.29 2.95
N LYS A 54 8.55 16.14 4.21
CA LYS A 54 8.29 14.85 4.85
C LYS A 54 7.14 14.09 4.18
N GLY A 55 6.03 14.77 3.90
CA GLY A 55 4.88 14.16 3.23
C GLY A 55 5.21 13.67 1.82
N LEU A 56 5.97 14.44 1.05
CA LEU A 56 6.45 14.01 -0.28
C LEU A 56 7.38 12.80 -0.20
N THR A 57 8.25 12.74 0.83
CA THR A 57 9.10 11.56 1.08
C THR A 57 8.25 10.32 1.33
N TRP A 58 7.25 10.40 2.21
CA TRP A 58 6.33 9.29 2.48
C TRP A 58 5.51 8.86 1.26
N ILE A 59 5.16 9.80 0.38
CA ILE A 59 4.46 9.49 -0.87
C ILE A 59 5.35 8.65 -1.79
N GLU A 60 6.63 8.98 -1.92
CA GLU A 60 7.56 8.19 -2.74
C GLU A 60 7.77 6.79 -2.15
N GLU A 61 7.97 6.67 -0.84
CA GLU A 61 8.04 5.37 -0.16
C GLU A 61 6.77 4.52 -0.40
N ALA A 62 5.58 5.13 -0.30
CA ALA A 62 4.32 4.44 -0.56
C ALA A 62 4.16 4.00 -2.02
N LYS A 63 4.68 4.78 -2.99
CA LYS A 63 4.70 4.39 -4.41
C LYS A 63 5.64 3.23 -4.65
N GLU A 64 6.82 3.23 -4.03
CA GLU A 64 7.76 2.10 -4.10
C GLU A 64 7.14 0.82 -3.55
N ILE A 65 6.48 0.89 -2.39
CA ILE A 65 5.74 -0.24 -1.81
C ILE A 65 4.66 -0.73 -2.78
N ALA A 66 3.87 0.16 -3.37
CA ALA A 66 2.84 -0.21 -4.35
C ALA A 66 3.42 -0.89 -5.60
N ALA A 67 4.61 -0.47 -6.04
CA ALA A 67 5.34 -1.10 -7.15
C ALA A 67 5.83 -2.50 -6.77
N MET A 68 6.42 -2.67 -5.58
CA MET A 68 6.85 -3.97 -5.05
C MET A 68 5.69 -4.95 -4.92
N ILE A 69 4.55 -4.52 -4.36
CA ILE A 69 3.32 -5.32 -4.28
C ILE A 69 2.85 -5.73 -5.68
N GLY A 70 2.88 -4.79 -6.64
CA GLY A 70 2.53 -5.07 -8.03
C GLY A 70 3.42 -6.13 -8.68
N ALA A 71 4.73 -6.06 -8.44
CA ALA A 71 5.70 -7.05 -8.93
C ALA A 71 5.48 -8.42 -8.27
N LEU A 72 5.25 -8.45 -6.95
CA LEU A 72 4.97 -9.67 -6.19
C LEU A 72 3.69 -10.36 -6.69
N LYS A 73 2.61 -9.58 -6.89
CA LYS A 73 1.36 -10.11 -7.45
C LYS A 73 1.58 -10.75 -8.82
N LYS A 74 2.32 -10.09 -9.73
CA LYS A 74 2.61 -10.64 -11.07
C LYS A 74 3.34 -11.97 -11.00
N ARG A 75 4.32 -12.12 -10.10
CA ARG A 75 5.06 -13.38 -9.89
C ARG A 75 4.17 -14.52 -9.37
N ASN A 76 3.12 -14.19 -8.63
CA ASN A 76 2.21 -15.15 -8.01
C ASN A 76 0.92 -15.39 -8.83
N SER A 77 0.76 -14.75 -9.99
CA SER A 77 -0.42 -14.91 -10.85
C SER A 77 -0.26 -16.01 -11.92
N SER A 78 0.77 -16.86 -11.81
CA SER A 78 1.09 -17.97 -12.71
C SER A 78 0.95 -19.32 -12.02
#